data_AF-A0A819TT46-F1
#
_entry.id   AF-A0A819TT46-F1
#
_cell.length_a   1.000
_cell.length_b   1.000
_cell.length_c   1.000
_cell.angle_alpha   90.00
_cell.angle_beta   90.00
_cell.angle_gamma   90.00
#
_symmetry.space_group_name_H-M   'P 1'
#
loop_
_entity.id
_entity.type
_entity.pdbx_description
1 polymer ?
#
loop_
_entity_poly.entity_id
_entity_poly.type
_entity_poly.pdbx_seq_one_letter_code
_entity_poly.pdbx_strand_id
1 'polypeptide(L)'
;MNPQTLVVTIPNITPSLFNQLRSDYGLELSCPCSTISIPYKAFVSNEVSFDPVCTSIFTSRQWIEALYLVNPSEYTLNDFRSTGSSQVSKDFL
;
A
#
# COMPACT_ATOMS: atom_id res chain seq x y z
N MET A 1 -39.63 -34.61 -11.19
CA MET A 1 -38.64 -34.11 -12.16
C MET A 1 -37.44 -33.62 -11.37
N ASN A 2 -36.23 -34.12 -11.65
CA ASN A 2 -35.02 -33.65 -10.98
C ASN A 2 -34.54 -32.39 -11.73
N PRO A 3 -34.35 -31.23 -11.07
CA PRO A 3 -33.81 -30.05 -11.75
C PRO A 3 -32.43 -30.38 -12.31
N GLN A 4 -32.23 -30.16 -13.61
CA GLN A 4 -30.91 -30.31 -14.23
C GLN A 4 -30.14 -29.00 -14.07
N THR A 5 -28.98 -29.05 -13.44
CA THR A 5 -28.08 -27.91 -13.26
C THR A 5 -27.12 -27.83 -14.45
N LEU A 6 -27.05 -26.67 -15.10
CA LEU A 6 -26.07 -26.40 -16.15
C LEU A 6 -24.90 -25.60 -15.55
N VAL A 7 -23.67 -26.12 -15.71
CA VAL A 7 -22.44 -25.43 -15.29
C VAL A 7 -21.79 -24.78 -16.50
N VAL A 8 -21.56 -23.46 -16.44
CA VAL A 8 -20.93 -22.68 -17.51
C VAL A 8 -19.61 -22.10 -17.02
N THR A 9 -18.52 -22.38 -17.74
CA THR A 9 -17.18 -21.84 -17.44
C THR A 9 -16.92 -20.60 -18.27
N ILE A 10 -16.55 -19.49 -17.62
CA ILE A 10 -16.26 -18.21 -18.28
C ILE A 10 -14.76 -17.89 -18.12
N PRO A 11 -13.94 -18.06 -19.18
CA PRO A 11 -12.51 -17.72 -19.13
C PRO A 11 -12.30 -16.20 -19.20
N ASN A 12 -11.20 -15.71 -18.63
CA ASN A 12 -10.75 -14.30 -18.73
C ASN A 12 -11.82 -13.28 -18.33
N ILE A 13 -12.42 -13.46 -17.15
CA ILE A 13 -13.47 -12.59 -16.63
C ILE A 13 -12.96 -11.16 -16.36
N THR A 14 -13.74 -10.16 -16.74
CA THR A 14 -13.46 -8.76 -16.39
C THR A 14 -14.03 -8.41 -15.01
N PRO A 15 -13.50 -7.40 -14.29
CA PRO A 15 -14.04 -7.00 -13.00
C PRO A 15 -15.52 -6.59 -13.06
N SER A 16 -15.96 -5.93 -14.14
CA SER A 16 -17.36 -5.53 -14.33
C SER A 16 -18.28 -6.74 -14.51
N LEU A 17 -17.90 -7.69 -15.38
CA LEU A 17 -18.66 -8.92 -15.59
C LEU A 17 -18.72 -9.77 -14.32
N PHE A 18 -17.61 -9.87 -13.58
CA PHE A 18 -17.59 -10.56 -12.29
C PHE A 18 -18.57 -9.94 -11.30
N ASN A 19 -18.60 -8.61 -11.18
CA ASN A 19 -19.53 -7.93 -10.29
C ASN A 19 -20.99 -8.15 -10.68
N GLN A 20 -21.29 -8.13 -11.98
CA GLN A 20 -22.62 -8.44 -12.49
C GLN A 20 -23.01 -9.88 -12.15
N LEU A 21 -22.20 -10.87 -12.51
CA LEU A 21 -22.49 -12.28 -12.26
C LEU A 21 -22.60 -12.60 -10.76
N ARG A 22 -21.79 -11.94 -9.92
CA ARG A 22 -21.90 -12.05 -8.47
C ARG A 22 -23.22 -11.49 -7.95
N SER A 23 -23.74 -10.42 -8.56
CA SER A 23 -25.06 -9.88 -8.24
C SER A 23 -26.19 -10.82 -8.68
N ASP A 24 -26.05 -11.44 -9.86
CA ASP A 24 -27.10 -12.25 -10.47
C ASP A 24 -27.19 -13.67 -9.87
N TYR A 25 -26.03 -14.28 -9.56
CA TYR A 25 -25.94 -15.70 -9.19
C TYR A 25 -25.40 -15.94 -7.77
N GLY A 26 -24.85 -14.92 -7.10
CA GLY A 26 -24.44 -14.98 -5.70
C GLY A 26 -23.58 -16.20 -5.34
N LEU A 27 -24.15 -17.12 -4.54
CA LEU A 27 -23.48 -18.31 -4.02
C LEU A 27 -23.29 -19.44 -5.05
N GLU A 28 -23.99 -19.38 -6.19
CA GLU A 28 -23.83 -20.36 -7.27
C GLU A 28 -22.56 -20.11 -8.10
N LEU A 29 -21.96 -18.92 -7.97
CA LEU A 29 -20.72 -18.57 -8.64
C LEU A 29 -19.51 -19.25 -7.96
N SER A 30 -18.75 -20.03 -8.74
CA SER A 30 -17.51 -20.65 -8.27
C SER A 30 -16.30 -20.10 -9.02
N CYS A 31 -15.28 -19.65 -8.28
CA CYS A 31 -14.02 -19.18 -8.83
C CYS A 31 -12.89 -20.14 -8.39
N PRO A 32 -12.62 -21.20 -9.18
CA PRO A 32 -11.49 -22.06 -8.88
C PRO A 32 -10.17 -21.30 -9.08
N CYS A 33 -9.33 -21.27 -8.04
CA CYS A 33 -7.99 -20.72 -8.16
C CYS A 33 -7.16 -21.58 -9.11
N SER A 34 -6.57 -20.97 -10.15
CA SER A 34 -5.63 -21.66 -11.05
C SER A 34 -4.25 -21.85 -10.42
N THR A 35 -3.88 -20.99 -9.47
CA THR A 35 -2.63 -21.07 -8.70
C THR A 35 -2.90 -20.85 -7.21
N ILE A 36 -2.13 -21.51 -6.36
CA ILE A 36 -2.23 -21.39 -4.89
C ILE A 36 -1.60 -20.08 -4.35
N SER A 37 -0.70 -19.48 -5.11
CA SER A 37 -0.04 -18.23 -4.75
C SER A 37 0.24 -17.37 -5.99
N ILE A 38 0.17 -16.05 -5.79
CA ILE A 38 0.52 -15.04 -6.79
C ILE A 38 1.78 -14.33 -6.26
N PRO A 39 2.91 -14.36 -6.99
CA PRO A 39 4.10 -13.62 -6.58
C PRO A 39 3.80 -12.12 -6.45
N TYR A 40 4.29 -11.47 -5.40
CA TYR A 40 4.03 -10.03 -5.13
C TYR A 40 4.35 -9.13 -6.33
N LYS A 41 5.44 -9.45 -7.03
CA LYS A 41 5.88 -8.77 -8.26
C LYS A 41 4.88 -8.81 -9.43
N ALA A 42 3.85 -9.66 -9.38
CA ALA A 42 2.85 -9.77 -10.43
C ALA A 42 1.82 -8.63 -10.37
N PHE A 43 1.66 -7.98 -9.23
CA PHE A 43 0.71 -6.89 -9.04
C PHE A 43 1.33 -5.62 -8.45
N VAL A 44 2.58 -5.69 -7.95
CA VAL A 44 3.33 -4.52 -7.51
C VAL A 44 4.65 -4.42 -8.26
N SER A 45 4.90 -3.26 -8.87
CA SER A 45 6.20 -2.87 -9.43
C SER A 45 6.75 -1.72 -8.59
N ASN A 46 7.90 -1.94 -7.96
CA ASN A 46 8.61 -0.92 -7.20
C ASN A 46 9.89 -0.55 -7.93
N GLU A 47 9.98 0.67 -8.44
CA GLU A 47 11.24 1.25 -8.91
C GLU A 47 11.79 2.15 -7.81
N VAL A 48 12.91 1.75 -7.21
CA VAL A 48 13.54 2.53 -6.16
C VAL A 48 14.52 3.51 -6.81
N SER A 49 14.23 4.80 -6.70
CA SER A 49 15.17 5.87 -7.00
C SER A 49 15.70 6.45 -5.69
N PHE A 50 17.01 6.64 -5.60
CA PHE A 50 17.63 7.29 -4.46
C PHE A 50 18.06 8.69 -4.87
N ASP A 51 17.52 9.70 -4.20
CA ASP A 51 18.01 11.07 -4.35
C ASP A 51 19.34 11.23 -3.57
N PRO A 52 20.33 11.94 -4.12
CA PRO A 52 21.50 12.36 -3.37
C PRO A 52 21.10 13.10 -2.09
N VAL A 53 21.82 12.86 -0.99
CA VAL A 53 21.52 13.50 0.31
C VAL A 53 21.45 15.02 0.16
N CYS A 54 22.37 15.62 -0.59
CA CYS A 54 22.45 17.08 -0.77
C CYS A 54 21.31 17.70 -1.59
N THR A 55 20.49 16.89 -2.26
CA THR A 55 19.28 17.36 -2.97
C THR A 55 18.00 17.02 -2.21
N SER A 56 18.11 16.32 -1.07
CA SER A 56 16.98 15.94 -0.27
C SER A 56 16.37 17.16 0.44
N ILE A 57 15.04 17.29 0.41
CA ILE A 57 14.31 18.32 1.14
C ILE A 57 14.63 18.28 2.65
N PHE A 58 14.97 17.11 3.19
CA PHE A 58 15.33 16.93 4.60
C PHE A 58 16.64 17.61 5.00
N THR A 59 17.47 18.00 4.03
CA THR A 59 18.67 18.83 4.28
C THR A 59 18.40 20.33 4.22
N SER A 60 17.17 20.75 3.87
CA SER A 60 16.83 22.16 3.89
C SER A 60 16.74 22.67 5.33
N ARG A 61 17.04 23.96 5.51
CA ARG A 61 17.01 24.64 6.81
C ARG A 61 15.68 24.46 7.54
N GLN A 62 14.56 24.55 6.82
CA GLN A 62 13.22 24.37 7.38
C GLN A 62 13.07 22.98 8.04
N TRP A 63 13.55 21.93 7.39
CA TRP A 63 13.44 20.56 7.91
C TRP A 63 14.46 20.28 9.03
N ILE A 64 15.64 20.89 8.98
CA ILE A 64 16.61 20.84 10.08
C ILE A 64 16.03 21.52 11.32
N GLU A 65 15.48 22.72 11.18
CA GLU A 65 14.82 23.45 12.28
C GLU A 65 13.58 22.69 12.79
N ALA A 66 12.88 21.95 11.92
CA ALA A 66 11.76 21.11 12.30
C ALA A 66 12.13 19.98 13.28
N LEU A 67 13.41 19.57 13.35
CA LEU A 67 13.88 18.59 14.34
C LEU A 67 13.93 19.17 15.76
N TYR A 68 14.05 20.50 15.88
CA TYR A 68 14.23 21.22 17.14
C TYR A 68 13.00 22.07 17.51
N LEU A 69 11.82 21.72 16.98
CA LEU A 69 10.59 22.48 17.23
C LEU A 69 10.28 22.60 18.72
N VAL A 70 9.69 23.74 19.07
CA VAL A 70 9.39 24.11 20.46
C VAL A 70 8.24 23.25 21.04
N ASN A 71 7.38 22.66 20.19
CA ASN A 71 6.20 21.87 20.60
C ASN A 71 6.10 20.50 19.86
N PRO A 72 7.02 19.55 20.08
CA PRO A 72 6.96 18.23 19.44
C PRO A 72 5.67 17.45 19.76
N SER A 73 4.99 17.80 20.85
CA SER A 73 3.71 17.23 21.29
C SER A 73 2.52 17.58 20.39
N GLU A 74 2.64 18.54 19.46
CA GLU A 74 1.60 18.84 18.45
C GLU A 74 1.52 17.78 17.34
N TYR A 75 2.56 16.96 17.20
CA TYR A 75 2.62 15.90 16.19
C TYR A 75 2.24 14.54 16.76
N THR A 76 1.75 13.66 15.89
CA THR A 76 1.45 12.27 16.28
C THR A 76 2.73 11.51 16.65
N LEU A 77 2.60 10.47 17.48
CA LEU A 77 3.74 9.64 17.92
C LEU A 77 4.52 8.99 16.76
N ASN A 78 3.89 8.82 15.60
CA ASN A 78 4.52 8.23 14.41
C ASN A 78 5.15 9.27 13.48
N ASP A 79 5.01 10.56 13.80
CA ASP A 79 5.68 11.62 13.06
C ASP A 79 7.15 11.68 13.50
N PHE A 80 8.08 11.57 12.56
CA PHE A 80 9.51 11.56 12.88
C PHE A 80 9.96 12.86 13.58
N ARG A 81 9.25 13.98 13.39
CA ARG A 81 9.53 15.26 14.06
C ARG A 81 9.27 15.21 15.57
N SER A 82 8.46 14.25 16.04
CA SER A 82 8.20 14.07 17.48
C SER A 82 9.41 13.56 18.26
N THR A 83 10.30 12.80 17.61
CA THR A 83 11.51 12.21 18.22
C THR A 83 12.80 12.65 17.54
N GLY A 84 12.72 13.50 16.51
CA GLY A 84 13.85 13.89 15.67
C GLY A 84 15.03 14.48 16.45
N SER A 85 14.77 15.39 17.39
CA SER A 85 15.81 16.01 18.23
C SER A 85 16.59 15.01 19.09
N SER A 86 15.97 13.92 19.53
CA SER A 86 16.67 12.91 20.36
C SER A 86 17.56 11.98 19.55
N GLN A 87 17.47 12.01 18.22
CA GLN A 87 18.27 11.16 17.32
C GLN A 87 19.55 11.83 16.82
N VAL A 88 19.73 13.14 17.08
CA VAL A 88 20.92 13.88 16.66
C VAL A 88 21.93 13.92 17.81
N SER A 89 23.19 13.58 17.53
CA SER A 89 24.26 13.70 18.55
C SER A 89 24.45 15.17 18.94
N LYS A 90 24.54 15.43 20.25
CA LYS A 90 24.80 16.76 20.81
C LYS A 90 26.22 17.27 20.53
N ASP A 91 27.11 16.40 20.06
CA ASP A 91 28.51 16.73 19.79
C ASP A 91 28.70 17.52 18.47
N PHE A 92 27.62 17.76 17.73
CA PHE A 92 27.61 18.50 16.45
C PHE A 92 27.01 19.92 16.56
N LEU A 93 26.75 20.42 17.78
CA LEU A 93 26.29 21.80 18.06
C LEU A 93 27.33 22.60 18.83
#